data_AF-A0A2V7J891-F1
#
_entry.id   AF-A0A2V7J891-F1
#
_cell.length_a   1.000
_cell.length_b   1.000
_cell.length_c   1.000
_cell.angle_alpha   90.00
_cell.angle_beta   90.00
_cell.angle_gamma   90.00
#
_symmetry.space_group_name_H-M   'P 1'
#
loop_
_entity.id
_entity.type
_entity.pdbx_description
1 polymer ?
#
loop_
_entity_poly.entity_id
_entity_poly.type
_entity_poly.pdbx_seq_one_letter_code
_entity_poly.pdbx_strand_id
1 'polypeptide(L)'
;MKRPSQSWIADGVVGGVLAGLVVAVWFLVVDSLAGRPFYTPTALASALMRQAVGSPTLRLVAAYTVVHFGVFALLGTAMAGAIAALRTPPRLLLGVLFGLVAQEVAFYAGLALSDASRVAIVPWPHVVAANVLSGFVLMNYLHRAARDQHPFGWTALRGHPLLTQGLVTGLIGAGVVALWFLALDVAAGHPLRTPAGLGAALLFGASNATAVEINLGLVAAYTVFHVVAFFLAGVLFVAIAEQIERTPGLILLATMAMIVLDAVVVTALALGAQWVLGTLGVWSVLVANVLALSAMGWFVWATHPLLRRKLREPVEMRV
;
A
#
# COMPACT_ATOMS: atom_id res chain seq x y z
N MET A 1 -26.57 -0.81 25.35
CA MET A 1 -27.44 -0.91 24.16
C MET A 1 -26.60 -1.47 23.01
N LYS A 2 -26.91 -2.68 22.51
CA LYS A 2 -26.21 -3.25 21.34
C LYS A 2 -26.67 -2.49 20.10
N ARG A 3 -25.75 -1.88 19.33
CA ARG A 3 -26.13 -1.28 18.04
C ARG A 3 -26.71 -2.37 17.14
N PRO A 4 -27.77 -2.08 16.37
CA PRO A 4 -28.26 -3.02 15.36
C PRO A 4 -27.14 -3.33 14.36
N SER A 5 -27.12 -4.57 13.88
CA SER A 5 -26.12 -5.11 12.93
C SER A 5 -26.00 -4.30 11.63
N GLN A 6 -26.91 -3.36 11.36
CA GLN A 6 -26.89 -2.48 10.19
C GLN A 6 -26.08 -1.19 10.36
N SER A 7 -25.68 -0.83 11.59
CA SER A 7 -24.98 0.46 11.84
C SER A 7 -23.60 0.55 11.17
N TRP A 8 -22.83 -0.54 11.16
CA TRP A 8 -21.50 -0.54 10.55
C TRP A 8 -21.55 -0.49 9.01
N ILE A 9 -22.64 -0.96 8.39
CA ILE A 9 -22.82 -0.86 6.93
C ILE A 9 -23.00 0.60 6.55
N ALA A 10 -23.91 1.32 7.24
CA ALA A 10 -24.11 2.74 6.99
C ALA A 10 -22.82 3.55 7.25
N ASP A 11 -22.13 3.28 8.36
CA ASP A 11 -20.86 3.93 8.68
C ASP A 11 -19.77 3.62 7.62
N GLY A 12 -19.73 2.38 7.13
CA GLY A 12 -18.82 1.96 6.08
C GLY A 12 -19.11 2.63 4.74
N VAL A 13 -20.38 2.75 4.33
CA VAL A 13 -20.78 3.47 3.11
C VAL A 13 -20.40 4.94 3.21
N VAL A 14 -20.75 5.63 4.31
CA VAL A 14 -20.45 7.06 4.48
C VAL A 14 -18.95 7.29 4.51
N GLY A 15 -18.21 6.51 5.31
CA GLY A 15 -16.76 6.59 5.36
C GLY A 15 -16.11 6.33 4.01
N GLY A 16 -16.61 5.33 3.27
CA GLY A 16 -16.15 5.00 1.92
C GLY A 16 -16.38 6.15 0.94
N VAL A 17 -17.58 6.73 0.91
CA VAL A 17 -17.90 7.89 0.05
C VAL A 17 -17.01 9.08 0.37
N LEU A 18 -16.76 9.38 1.66
CA LEU A 18 -15.84 10.44 2.06
C LEU A 18 -14.41 10.17 1.57
N ALA A 19 -13.96 8.93 1.65
CA ALA A 19 -12.65 8.50 1.15
C ALA A 19 -12.56 8.67 -0.39
N GLY A 20 -13.63 8.29 -1.12
CA GLY A 20 -13.73 8.48 -2.56
C GLY A 20 -13.76 9.96 -2.96
N LEU A 21 -14.40 10.82 -2.17
CA LEU A 21 -14.46 12.26 -2.41
C LEU A 21 -13.06 12.89 -2.34
N VAL A 22 -12.26 12.49 -1.36
CA VAL A 22 -10.87 12.94 -1.21
C VAL A 22 -10.04 12.61 -2.46
N VAL A 23 -10.17 11.39 -2.97
CA VAL A 23 -9.48 10.97 -4.21
C VAL A 23 -9.96 11.79 -5.40
N ALA A 24 -11.27 12.00 -5.54
CA ALA A 24 -11.84 12.79 -6.63
C ALA A 24 -11.37 14.25 -6.60
N VAL A 25 -11.35 14.88 -5.42
CA VAL A 25 -10.85 16.25 -5.24
C VAL A 25 -9.35 16.34 -5.49
N TRP A 26 -8.57 15.37 -5.02
CA TRP A 26 -7.13 15.32 -5.27
C TRP A 26 -6.82 15.33 -6.77
N PHE A 27 -7.45 14.42 -7.52
CA PHE A 27 -7.22 14.34 -8.96
C PHE A 27 -7.81 15.52 -9.72
N LEU A 28 -8.92 16.11 -9.27
CA LEU A 28 -9.41 17.37 -9.84
C LEU A 28 -8.37 18.49 -9.70
N VAL A 29 -7.72 18.61 -8.55
CA VAL A 29 -6.66 19.61 -8.32
C VAL A 29 -5.44 19.31 -9.20
N VAL A 30 -4.94 18.08 -9.21
CA VAL A 30 -3.80 17.66 -10.03
C VAL A 30 -4.05 17.92 -11.52
N ASP A 31 -5.21 17.50 -12.02
CA ASP A 31 -5.64 17.69 -13.40
C ASP A 31 -5.75 19.18 -13.76
N SER A 32 -6.29 19.99 -12.86
CA SER A 32 -6.44 21.43 -13.07
C SER A 32 -5.09 22.16 -13.09
N LEU A 33 -4.17 21.78 -12.19
CA LEU A 33 -2.80 22.31 -12.17
C LEU A 33 -2.02 21.93 -13.43
N ALA A 34 -2.32 20.77 -14.02
CA ALA A 34 -1.77 20.34 -15.30
C ALA A 34 -2.47 20.97 -16.53
N GLY A 35 -3.45 21.86 -16.33
CA GLY A 35 -4.20 22.51 -17.41
C GLY A 35 -5.21 21.60 -18.13
N ARG A 36 -5.54 20.44 -17.55
CA ARG A 36 -6.43 19.42 -18.13
C ARG A 36 -7.50 18.96 -17.14
N PRO A 37 -8.42 19.84 -16.71
CA PRO A 37 -9.42 19.49 -15.69
C PRO A 37 -10.24 18.26 -16.10
N PHE A 38 -10.48 17.36 -15.15
CA PHE A 38 -11.21 16.09 -15.33
C PHE A 38 -10.54 15.09 -16.28
N TYR A 39 -9.26 15.24 -16.58
CA TYR A 39 -8.52 14.28 -17.39
C TYR A 39 -8.50 12.88 -16.77
N THR A 40 -8.20 12.76 -15.48
CA THR A 40 -8.12 11.48 -14.77
C THR A 40 -9.44 10.69 -14.80
N PRO A 41 -10.60 11.23 -14.36
CA PRO A 41 -11.86 10.50 -14.45
C PRO A 41 -12.27 10.19 -15.89
N THR A 42 -11.93 11.06 -16.86
CA THR A 42 -12.16 10.79 -18.29
C THR A 42 -11.34 9.59 -18.76
N ALA A 43 -10.04 9.55 -18.44
CA ALA A 43 -9.16 8.50 -18.89
C ALA A 43 -9.49 7.15 -18.23
N LEU A 44 -9.87 7.15 -16.95
CA LEU A 44 -10.33 5.95 -16.25
C LEU A 44 -11.69 5.46 -16.77
N ALA A 45 -12.60 6.37 -17.14
CA ALA A 45 -13.85 6.01 -17.79
C ALA A 45 -13.62 5.39 -19.18
N SER A 46 -12.76 6.01 -19.99
CA SER A 46 -12.37 5.50 -21.31
C SER A 46 -11.73 4.11 -21.18
N ALA A 47 -10.88 3.89 -20.17
CA ALA A 47 -10.32 2.59 -19.87
C ALA A 47 -11.41 1.54 -19.58
N LEU A 48 -12.34 1.83 -18.64
CA LEU A 48 -13.44 0.92 -18.31
C LEU A 48 -14.32 0.59 -19.52
N MET A 49 -14.49 1.54 -20.44
CA MET A 49 -15.27 1.37 -21.67
C MET A 49 -14.45 0.75 -22.82
N ARG A 50 -13.16 0.47 -22.62
CA ARG A 50 -12.21 -0.01 -23.65
C ARG A 50 -12.16 0.90 -24.88
N GLN A 51 -12.14 2.21 -24.63
CA GLN A 51 -12.12 3.26 -25.65
C GLN A 51 -10.86 4.12 -25.54
N ALA A 52 -10.49 4.77 -26.63
CA ALA A 52 -9.43 5.77 -26.62
C ALA A 52 -9.82 6.95 -25.69
N VAL A 53 -8.81 7.53 -25.04
CA VAL A 53 -9.01 8.70 -24.18
C VAL A 53 -9.40 9.90 -25.04
N GLY A 54 -10.64 10.34 -24.90
CA GLY A 54 -11.20 11.48 -25.62
C GLY A 54 -11.17 12.78 -24.81
N SER A 55 -11.90 13.79 -25.29
CA SER A 55 -12.13 15.03 -24.54
C SER A 55 -13.04 14.76 -23.32
N PRO A 56 -12.80 15.43 -22.18
CA PRO A 56 -13.69 15.34 -21.03
C PRO A 56 -15.11 15.77 -21.39
N THR A 57 -16.10 14.94 -21.04
CA THR A 57 -17.52 15.28 -21.17
C THR A 57 -18.21 15.09 -19.83
N LEU A 58 -19.19 15.95 -19.53
CA LEU A 58 -19.96 15.85 -18.27
C LEU A 58 -20.58 14.47 -18.09
N ARG A 59 -21.09 13.87 -19.17
CA ARG A 59 -21.68 12.52 -19.14
C ARG A 59 -20.67 11.45 -18.74
N LEU A 60 -19.47 11.48 -19.32
CA LEU A 60 -18.44 10.48 -19.05
C LEU A 60 -17.89 10.62 -17.63
N VAL A 61 -17.63 11.86 -17.20
CA VAL A 61 -17.20 12.17 -15.82
C VAL A 61 -18.27 11.74 -14.82
N ALA A 62 -19.55 12.02 -15.07
CA ALA A 62 -20.65 11.62 -14.19
C ALA A 62 -20.78 10.09 -14.11
N ALA A 63 -20.71 9.39 -15.24
CA ALA A 63 -20.77 7.93 -15.28
C ALA A 63 -19.64 7.30 -14.47
N TYR A 64 -18.41 7.78 -14.65
CA TYR A 64 -17.27 7.33 -13.85
C TYR A 64 -17.42 7.66 -12.36
N THR A 65 -17.92 8.85 -12.04
CA THR A 65 -18.12 9.29 -10.66
C THR A 65 -19.08 8.36 -9.91
N VAL A 66 -20.14 7.87 -10.57
CA VAL A 66 -21.06 6.87 -9.98
C VAL A 66 -20.33 5.56 -9.68
N VAL A 67 -19.56 5.03 -10.64
CA VAL A 67 -18.78 3.79 -10.45
C VAL A 67 -17.75 3.96 -9.33
N HIS A 68 -17.03 5.08 -9.33
CA HIS A 68 -16.04 5.45 -8.32
C HIS A 68 -16.65 5.45 -6.92
N PHE A 69 -17.71 6.22 -6.68
CA PHE A 69 -18.35 6.25 -5.36
C PHE A 69 -19.00 4.91 -4.97
N GLY A 70 -19.49 4.14 -5.94
CA GLY A 70 -19.98 2.78 -5.70
C GLY A 70 -18.89 1.85 -5.19
N VAL A 71 -17.73 1.81 -5.85
CA VAL A 71 -16.57 1.01 -5.42
C VAL A 71 -16.09 1.46 -4.05
N PHE A 72 -15.98 2.77 -3.81
CA PHE A 72 -15.55 3.31 -2.52
C PHE A 72 -16.53 2.99 -1.38
N ALA A 73 -17.84 3.02 -1.62
CA ALA A 73 -18.85 2.59 -0.66
C ALA A 73 -18.73 1.10 -0.30
N LEU A 74 -18.46 0.24 -1.30
CA LEU A 74 -18.21 -1.19 -1.09
C LEU A 74 -16.94 -1.43 -0.28
N LEU A 75 -15.83 -0.75 -0.62
CA LEU A 75 -14.56 -0.86 0.10
C LEU A 75 -14.69 -0.37 1.55
N GLY A 76 -15.36 0.77 1.77
CA GLY A 76 -15.62 1.30 3.11
C GLY A 76 -16.48 0.36 3.96
N THR A 77 -17.51 -0.23 3.35
CA THR A 77 -18.34 -1.27 3.99
C THR A 77 -17.49 -2.50 4.34
N ALA A 78 -16.70 -3.03 3.41
CA ALA A 78 -15.84 -4.18 3.66
C ALA A 78 -14.86 -3.92 4.82
N MET A 79 -14.26 -2.73 4.87
CA MET A 79 -13.35 -2.34 5.96
C MET A 79 -14.07 -2.20 7.30
N ALA A 80 -15.24 -1.55 7.35
CA ALA A 80 -16.05 -1.46 8.56
C ALA A 80 -16.48 -2.86 9.07
N GLY A 81 -16.83 -3.75 8.14
CA GLY A 81 -17.16 -5.14 8.43
C GLY A 81 -15.98 -5.93 8.97
N ALA A 82 -14.79 -5.77 8.38
CA ALA A 82 -13.55 -6.38 8.87
C ALA A 82 -13.21 -5.90 10.28
N ILE A 83 -13.29 -4.59 10.54
CA ILE A 83 -13.11 -4.00 11.87
C ILE A 83 -14.09 -4.61 12.89
N ALA A 84 -15.36 -4.71 12.52
CA ALA A 84 -16.39 -5.27 13.39
C ALA A 84 -16.17 -6.77 13.66
N ALA A 85 -15.86 -7.56 12.64
CA ALA A 85 -15.62 -8.99 12.74
C ALA A 85 -14.38 -9.32 13.58
N LEU A 86 -13.30 -8.55 13.38
CA LEU A 86 -12.03 -8.71 14.08
C LEU A 86 -11.97 -8.00 15.43
N ARG A 87 -13.05 -7.28 15.79
CA ARG A 87 -13.16 -6.48 17.03
C ARG A 87 -11.94 -5.58 17.26
N THR A 88 -11.42 -5.03 16.17
CA THR A 88 -10.19 -4.22 16.18
C THR A 88 -10.55 -2.73 16.12
N PRO A 89 -10.01 -1.87 16.99
CA PRO A 89 -10.33 -0.45 16.94
C PRO A 89 -9.85 0.19 15.63
N PRO A 90 -10.61 1.13 15.04
CA PRO A 90 -10.21 1.88 13.85
C PRO A 90 -9.04 2.82 14.18
N ARG A 91 -7.82 2.38 13.86
CA ARG A 91 -6.57 3.13 14.08
C ARG A 91 -6.05 3.72 12.77
N LEU A 92 -5.29 4.82 12.87
CA LEU A 92 -4.71 5.50 11.72
C LEU A 92 -3.89 4.58 10.81
N LEU A 93 -3.12 3.64 11.39
CA LEU A 93 -2.28 2.70 10.62
C LEU A 93 -3.08 1.69 9.79
N LEU A 94 -4.32 1.36 10.19
CA LEU A 94 -5.23 0.60 9.32
C LEU A 94 -5.66 1.40 8.08
N GLY A 95 -5.57 2.73 8.14
CA GLY A 95 -5.80 3.62 7.01
C GLY A 95 -4.68 3.51 5.99
N VAL A 96 -3.43 3.35 6.43
CA VAL A 96 -2.30 3.06 5.52
C VAL A 96 -2.50 1.72 4.82
N LEU A 97 -2.92 0.69 5.55
CA LEU A 97 -3.29 -0.60 4.95
C LEU A 97 -4.43 -0.47 3.95
N PHE A 98 -5.52 0.21 4.33
CA PHE A 98 -6.63 0.44 3.42
C PHE A 98 -6.18 1.13 2.13
N GLY A 99 -5.40 2.21 2.25
CA GLY A 99 -4.91 2.98 1.11
C GLY A 99 -3.91 2.22 0.23
N LEU A 100 -2.84 1.70 0.81
CA LEU A 100 -1.74 1.11 0.02
C LEU A 100 -2.01 -0.33 -0.42
N VAL A 101 -2.95 -1.02 0.23
CA VAL A 101 -3.29 -2.41 -0.10
C VAL A 101 -4.64 -2.48 -0.77
N ALA A 102 -5.73 -2.20 -0.04
CA ALA A 102 -7.07 -2.48 -0.54
C ALA A 102 -7.42 -1.61 -1.77
N GLN A 103 -7.06 -0.33 -1.74
CA GLN A 103 -7.31 0.57 -2.87
C GLN A 103 -6.38 0.30 -4.06
N GLU A 104 -5.11 -0.05 -3.84
CA GLU A 104 -4.22 -0.43 -4.95
C GLU A 104 -4.68 -1.70 -5.65
N VAL A 105 -5.04 -2.75 -4.89
CA VAL A 105 -5.57 -3.99 -5.45
C VAL A 105 -6.85 -3.70 -6.26
N ALA A 106 -7.78 -2.92 -5.72
CA ALA A 106 -9.00 -2.56 -6.43
C ALA A 106 -8.70 -1.77 -7.72
N PHE A 107 -7.75 -0.84 -7.67
CA PHE A 107 -7.34 -0.03 -8.82
C PHE A 107 -6.71 -0.87 -9.93
N TYR A 108 -5.70 -1.70 -9.61
CA TYR A 108 -5.02 -2.53 -10.60
C TYR A 108 -5.88 -3.69 -11.10
N ALA A 109 -6.73 -4.29 -10.25
CA ALA A 109 -7.72 -5.24 -10.72
C ALA A 109 -8.67 -4.60 -11.73
N GLY A 110 -9.14 -3.38 -11.46
CA GLY A 110 -9.92 -2.59 -12.41
C GLY A 110 -9.18 -2.37 -13.73
N LEU A 111 -7.91 -1.96 -13.68
CA LEU A 111 -7.08 -1.73 -14.86
C LEU A 111 -6.88 -3.00 -15.70
N ALA A 112 -6.59 -4.12 -15.04
CA ALA A 112 -6.39 -5.43 -15.67
C ALA A 112 -7.65 -5.93 -16.39
N LEU A 113 -8.83 -5.70 -15.81
CA LEU A 113 -10.12 -6.05 -16.43
C LEU A 113 -10.50 -5.12 -17.61
N SER A 114 -9.88 -3.95 -17.69
CA SER A 114 -10.20 -2.86 -18.62
C SER A 114 -9.34 -2.84 -19.89
N ASP A 115 -8.45 -3.83 -20.09
CA ASP A 115 -7.45 -3.87 -21.18
C ASP A 115 -6.52 -2.62 -21.25
N ALA A 116 -6.55 -1.82 -20.19
CA ALA A 116 -5.81 -0.56 -20.04
C ALA A 116 -4.43 -0.78 -19.41
N SER A 117 -4.01 -2.04 -19.29
CA SER A 117 -2.74 -2.51 -18.69
C SER A 117 -1.48 -1.97 -19.37
N ARG A 118 -1.61 -1.21 -20.46
CA ARG A 118 -0.49 -0.76 -21.30
C ARG A 118 -0.23 0.76 -21.29
N VAL A 119 -1.00 1.55 -20.55
CA VAL A 119 -0.83 3.01 -20.50
C VAL A 119 -0.74 3.46 -19.05
N ALA A 120 0.34 4.17 -18.71
CA ALA A 120 0.42 4.93 -17.45
C ALA A 120 -0.57 6.10 -17.53
N ILE A 121 -1.86 5.81 -17.30
CA ILE A 121 -2.96 6.78 -17.41
C ILE A 121 -2.82 7.87 -16.34
N VAL A 122 -2.34 7.47 -15.15
CA VAL A 122 -2.25 8.33 -13.97
C VAL A 122 -0.86 8.20 -13.36
N PRO A 123 -0.15 9.31 -13.05
CA PRO A 123 1.14 9.22 -12.38
C PRO A 123 1.01 8.56 -11.00
N TRP A 124 1.81 7.52 -10.76
CA TRP A 124 1.75 6.71 -9.55
C TRP A 124 1.91 7.51 -8.23
N PRO A 125 2.73 8.59 -8.14
CA PRO A 125 2.87 9.31 -6.87
C PRO A 125 1.55 9.93 -6.41
N HIS A 126 0.73 10.40 -7.36
CA HIS A 126 -0.59 10.95 -7.08
C HIS A 126 -1.57 9.86 -6.65
N VAL A 127 -1.50 8.66 -7.23
CA VAL A 127 -2.33 7.51 -6.82
C VAL A 127 -2.02 7.11 -5.38
N VAL A 128 -0.74 6.93 -5.05
CA VAL A 128 -0.29 6.57 -3.70
C VAL A 128 -0.71 7.63 -2.69
N ALA A 129 -0.45 8.91 -2.98
CA ALA A 129 -0.80 10.00 -2.08
C ALA A 129 -2.31 10.11 -1.84
N ALA A 130 -3.13 10.02 -2.89
CA ALA A 130 -4.58 10.05 -2.79
C ALA A 130 -5.12 8.87 -1.99
N ASN A 131 -4.57 7.67 -2.20
CA ASN A 131 -4.96 6.45 -1.50
C ASN A 131 -4.65 6.51 0.00
N VAL A 132 -3.46 6.97 0.39
CA VAL A 132 -3.09 7.14 1.79
C VAL A 132 -4.01 8.15 2.48
N LEU A 133 -4.26 9.30 1.84
CA LEU A 133 -5.14 10.34 2.38
C LEU A 133 -6.59 9.84 2.52
N SER A 134 -7.07 9.11 1.52
CA SER A 134 -8.36 8.42 1.53
C SER A 134 -8.49 7.46 2.72
N GLY A 135 -7.49 6.61 2.94
CA GLY A 135 -7.46 5.69 4.07
C GLY A 135 -7.46 6.40 5.43
N PHE A 136 -6.75 7.52 5.56
CA PHE A 136 -6.80 8.34 6.77
C PHE A 136 -8.20 8.94 7.01
N VAL A 137 -8.87 9.41 5.96
CA VAL A 137 -10.22 9.98 6.08
C VAL A 137 -11.24 8.91 6.46
N LEU A 138 -11.18 7.73 5.84
CA LEU A 138 -12.02 6.58 6.21
C LEU A 138 -11.83 6.22 7.69
N MET A 139 -10.59 6.00 8.13
CA MET A 139 -10.30 5.62 9.51
C MET A 139 -10.72 6.70 10.51
N ASN A 140 -10.50 7.97 10.20
CA ASN A 140 -10.93 9.08 11.05
C ASN A 140 -12.45 9.12 11.19
N TYR A 141 -13.20 8.91 10.10
CA TYR A 141 -14.65 8.81 10.15
C TYR A 141 -15.09 7.62 11.01
N LEU A 142 -14.57 6.41 10.74
CA LEU A 142 -14.95 5.20 11.47
C LEU A 142 -14.59 5.28 12.96
N HIS A 143 -13.46 5.91 13.30
CA HIS A 143 -13.07 6.17 14.68
C HIS A 143 -14.07 7.06 15.42
N ARG A 144 -14.49 8.16 14.79
CA ARG A 144 -15.54 9.04 15.35
C ARG A 144 -16.89 8.35 15.42
N ALA A 145 -17.26 7.60 14.39
CA ALA A 145 -18.52 6.85 14.33
C ALA A 145 -18.59 5.75 15.40
N ALA A 146 -17.47 5.09 15.69
CA ALA A 146 -17.33 4.14 16.78
C ALA A 146 -17.35 4.79 18.17
N ARG A 147 -17.20 6.12 18.26
CA ARG A 147 -17.02 6.87 19.52
C ARG A 147 -15.91 6.29 20.38
N ASP A 148 -14.84 5.85 19.73
CA ASP A 148 -13.70 5.26 20.41
C ASP A 148 -12.95 6.37 21.17
N GLN A 149 -12.59 6.09 22.42
CA GLN A 149 -11.92 7.07 23.30
C GLN A 149 -10.40 6.98 23.23
N HIS A 150 -9.86 5.97 22.54
CA HIS A 150 -8.43 5.83 22.36
C HIS A 150 -7.87 6.99 21.51
N PRO A 151 -6.63 7.44 21.78
CA PRO A 151 -6.01 8.50 20.99
C PRO A 151 -5.89 8.09 19.51
N PHE A 152 -6.36 8.97 18.63
CA PHE A 152 -6.30 8.81 17.17
C PHE A 152 -5.37 9.88 16.57
N GLY A 153 -4.66 9.51 15.51
CA GLY A 153 -3.78 10.43 14.78
C GLY A 153 -2.30 10.36 15.21
N TRP A 154 -1.52 11.35 14.76
CA TRP A 154 -0.07 11.40 14.97
C TRP A 154 0.36 11.45 16.44
N THR A 155 -0.51 11.96 17.32
CA THR A 155 -0.26 11.98 18.77
C THR A 155 -0.18 10.58 19.37
N ALA A 156 -0.90 9.60 18.81
CA ALA A 156 -0.79 8.20 19.19
C ALA A 156 0.53 7.55 18.73
N LEU A 157 1.22 8.15 17.76
CA LEU A 157 2.52 7.69 17.26
C LEU A 157 3.71 8.36 17.98
N ARG A 158 3.50 9.53 18.60
CA ARG A 158 4.56 10.28 19.30
C ARG A 158 4.93 9.60 20.62
N GLY A 159 6.20 9.20 20.75
CA GLY A 159 6.75 8.63 21.98
C GLY A 159 6.60 7.11 22.14
N HIS A 160 6.11 6.41 21.12
CA HIS A 160 5.91 4.96 21.17
C HIS A 160 7.17 4.20 20.72
N PRO A 161 7.59 3.10 21.39
CA PRO A 161 8.63 2.19 20.91
C PRO A 161 8.44 1.74 19.45
N LEU A 162 7.20 1.78 18.98
CA LEU A 162 6.76 1.41 17.64
C LEU A 162 7.52 2.14 16.52
N LEU A 163 7.80 3.45 16.64
CA LEU A 163 8.54 4.15 15.58
C LEU A 163 10.01 3.71 15.52
N THR A 164 10.66 3.56 16.66
CA THR A 164 12.05 3.11 16.74
C THR A 164 12.19 1.63 16.36
N GLN A 165 11.32 0.77 16.88
CA GLN A 165 11.26 -0.65 16.51
C GLN A 165 10.90 -0.82 15.04
N GLY A 166 9.98 -0.02 14.53
CA GLY A 166 9.62 0.04 13.12
C GLY A 166 10.79 0.46 12.23
N LEU A 167 11.56 1.47 12.65
CA LEU A 167 12.79 1.87 11.96
C LEU A 167 13.82 0.75 11.92
N VAL A 168 14.13 0.13 13.06
CA VAL A 168 15.11 -0.97 13.10
C VAL A 168 14.63 -2.14 12.25
N THR A 169 13.36 -2.53 12.37
CA THR A 169 12.75 -3.61 11.59
C THR A 169 12.80 -3.30 10.09
N GLY A 170 12.44 -2.07 9.71
CA GLY A 170 12.51 -1.59 8.33
C GLY A 170 13.94 -1.64 7.77
N LEU A 171 14.92 -1.13 8.51
CA LEU A 171 16.32 -1.13 8.09
C LEU A 171 16.89 -2.54 7.91
N ILE A 172 16.46 -3.51 8.72
CA ILE A 172 16.81 -4.93 8.55
C ILE A 172 16.30 -5.43 7.21
N GLY A 173 15.01 -5.21 6.89
CA GLY A 173 14.44 -5.58 5.61
C GLY A 173 15.15 -4.89 4.44
N ALA A 174 15.39 -3.58 4.56
CA ALA A 174 16.05 -2.78 3.54
C ALA A 174 17.46 -3.30 3.24
N GLY A 175 18.23 -3.63 4.28
CA GLY A 175 19.58 -4.16 4.19
C GLY A 175 19.61 -5.54 3.53
N VAL A 176 18.70 -6.44 3.91
CA VAL A 176 18.59 -7.78 3.30
C VAL A 176 18.32 -7.70 1.81
N VAL A 177 17.35 -6.87 1.39
CA VAL A 177 17.05 -6.67 -0.04
C VAL A 177 18.23 -6.05 -0.77
N ALA A 178 18.86 -5.03 -0.19
CA ALA A 178 20.01 -4.36 -0.80
C ALA A 178 21.19 -5.32 -0.98
N LEU A 179 21.50 -6.15 0.02
CA LEU A 179 22.57 -7.14 -0.05
C LEU A 179 22.28 -8.24 -1.07
N TRP A 180 21.03 -8.70 -1.16
CA TRP A 180 20.62 -9.68 -2.15
C TRP A 180 20.82 -9.17 -3.59
N PHE A 181 20.31 -7.97 -3.90
CA PHE A 181 20.48 -7.41 -5.24
C PHE A 181 21.92 -6.99 -5.52
N LEU A 182 22.68 -6.56 -4.51
CA LEU A 182 24.11 -6.33 -4.66
C LEU A 182 24.85 -7.62 -5.02
N ALA A 183 24.51 -8.75 -4.39
CA ALA A 183 25.11 -10.04 -4.71
C ALA A 183 24.82 -10.47 -6.15
N LEU A 184 23.57 -10.30 -6.60
CA LEU A 184 23.18 -10.57 -8.00
C LEU A 184 23.90 -9.66 -8.99
N ASP A 185 23.97 -8.36 -8.70
CA ASP A 185 24.64 -7.35 -9.51
C ASP A 185 26.15 -7.65 -9.65
N VAL A 186 26.81 -8.03 -8.54
CA VAL A 186 28.22 -8.41 -8.52
C VAL A 186 28.45 -9.71 -9.31
N ALA A 187 27.59 -10.73 -9.11
CA ALA A 187 27.66 -11.97 -9.86
C ALA A 187 27.46 -11.78 -11.37
N ALA A 188 26.67 -10.77 -11.77
CA ALA A 188 26.47 -10.36 -13.15
C ALA A 188 27.56 -9.41 -13.69
N GLY A 189 28.57 -9.05 -12.90
CA GLY A 189 29.67 -8.16 -13.30
C GLY A 189 29.32 -6.68 -13.35
N HIS A 190 28.18 -6.26 -12.80
CA HIS A 190 27.70 -4.89 -12.82
C HIS A 190 27.22 -4.43 -11.44
N PRO A 191 28.12 -4.15 -10.48
CA PRO A 191 27.75 -3.70 -9.13
C PRO A 191 26.83 -2.46 -9.16
N LEU A 192 25.80 -2.44 -8.31
CA LEU A 192 24.85 -1.33 -8.16
C LEU A 192 23.96 -1.04 -9.39
N ARG A 193 23.92 -1.95 -10.37
CA ARG A 193 23.04 -1.85 -11.54
C ARG A 193 21.57 -1.80 -11.14
N THR A 194 21.15 -2.63 -10.19
CA THR A 194 19.76 -2.70 -9.72
C THR A 194 19.28 -1.37 -9.12
N PRO A 195 19.93 -0.80 -8.08
CA PRO A 195 19.49 0.47 -7.50
C PRO A 195 19.61 1.65 -8.48
N ALA A 196 20.59 1.65 -9.39
CA ALA A 196 20.66 2.68 -10.44
C ALA A 196 19.50 2.58 -11.43
N GLY A 197 19.17 1.36 -11.89
CA GLY A 197 18.05 1.10 -12.80
C GLY A 197 16.70 1.45 -12.19
N LEU A 198 16.46 1.05 -10.94
CA LEU A 198 15.24 1.37 -10.21
C LEU A 198 15.13 2.88 -9.92
N GLY A 199 16.24 3.54 -9.56
CA GLY A 199 16.27 5.00 -9.39
C GLY A 199 15.91 5.73 -10.69
N ALA A 200 16.53 5.35 -11.80
CA ALA A 200 16.25 5.92 -13.11
C ALA A 200 14.78 5.70 -13.53
N ALA A 201 14.25 4.49 -13.36
CA ALA A 201 12.88 4.16 -13.73
C ALA A 201 11.84 4.87 -12.84
N LEU A 202 11.99 4.77 -11.52
CA LEU A 202 10.96 5.21 -10.57
C LEU A 202 10.96 6.72 -10.30
N LEU A 203 12.15 7.34 -10.28
CA LEU A 203 12.30 8.75 -9.90
C LEU A 203 12.45 9.67 -11.12
N PHE A 204 12.98 9.14 -12.23
CA PHE A 204 13.29 9.93 -13.43
C PHE A 204 12.57 9.42 -14.69
N GLY A 205 11.74 8.37 -14.59
CA GLY A 205 10.89 7.90 -15.69
C GLY A 205 11.62 7.18 -16.82
N ALA A 206 12.82 6.65 -16.58
CA ALA A 206 13.59 5.94 -17.62
C ALA A 206 12.86 4.68 -18.11
N SER A 207 12.67 4.59 -19.44
CA SER A 207 11.91 3.52 -20.09
C SER A 207 12.78 2.40 -20.69
N ASN A 208 14.11 2.52 -20.64
CA ASN A 208 15.04 1.55 -21.24
C ASN A 208 16.30 1.32 -20.37
N ALA A 209 16.71 0.05 -20.24
CA ALA A 209 17.88 -0.35 -19.47
C ALA A 209 19.20 0.17 -20.04
N THR A 210 19.27 0.30 -21.37
CA THR A 210 20.49 0.66 -22.11
C THR A 210 20.85 2.14 -22.02
N ALA A 211 19.92 3.00 -21.57
CA ALA A 211 20.19 4.41 -21.36
C ALA A 211 20.56 4.75 -19.90
N VAL A 212 20.56 3.76 -19.01
CA VAL A 212 20.89 3.99 -17.60
C VAL A 212 22.38 3.77 -17.38
N GLU A 213 23.14 4.85 -17.37
CA GLU A 213 24.50 4.84 -16.84
C GLU A 213 24.45 4.71 -15.31
N ILE A 214 25.26 3.80 -14.77
CA ILE A 214 25.37 3.63 -13.32
C ILE A 214 26.01 4.91 -12.75
N ASN A 215 25.19 5.72 -12.09
CA ASN A 215 25.61 6.95 -11.43
C ASN A 215 25.31 6.85 -9.94
N LEU A 216 26.30 7.17 -9.10
CA LEU A 216 26.15 7.21 -7.64
C LEU A 216 25.00 8.11 -7.17
N GLY A 217 24.67 9.18 -7.91
CA GLY A 217 23.51 10.02 -7.64
C GLY A 217 22.18 9.29 -7.78
N LEU A 218 22.01 8.46 -8.82
CA LEU A 218 20.81 7.62 -9.01
C LEU A 218 20.70 6.57 -7.90
N VAL A 219 21.82 5.92 -7.58
CA VAL A 219 21.90 4.92 -6.50
C VAL A 219 21.53 5.55 -5.16
N ALA A 220 22.06 6.74 -4.85
CA ALA A 220 21.76 7.45 -3.61
C ALA A 220 20.29 7.88 -3.53
N ALA A 221 19.73 8.43 -4.62
CA ALA A 221 18.34 8.84 -4.67
C ALA A 221 17.39 7.64 -4.47
N TYR A 222 17.66 6.52 -5.14
CA TYR A 222 16.90 5.28 -4.94
C TYR A 222 17.06 4.74 -3.51
N THR A 223 18.27 4.80 -2.94
CA THR A 223 18.54 4.31 -1.58
C THR A 223 17.73 5.07 -0.53
N VAL A 224 17.60 6.40 -0.67
CA VAL A 224 16.73 7.20 0.21
C VAL A 224 15.28 6.76 0.09
N PHE A 225 14.78 6.61 -1.14
CA PHE A 225 13.42 6.12 -1.38
C PHE A 225 13.20 4.72 -0.78
N HIS A 226 14.13 3.80 -1.00
CA HIS A 226 14.13 2.43 -0.47
C HIS A 226 14.09 2.41 1.06
N VAL A 227 14.94 3.19 1.72
CA VAL A 227 14.96 3.27 3.19
C VAL A 227 13.66 3.85 3.74
N VAL A 228 13.09 4.88 3.12
CA VAL A 228 11.80 5.46 3.53
C VAL A 228 10.67 4.44 3.37
N ALA A 229 10.61 3.73 2.23
CA ALA A 229 9.62 2.70 1.99
C ALA A 229 9.69 1.58 3.04
N PHE A 230 10.89 1.09 3.32
CA PHE A 230 11.11 0.06 4.34
C PHE A 230 10.88 0.54 5.77
N PHE A 231 11.17 1.80 6.08
CA PHE A 231 10.81 2.40 7.37
C PHE A 231 9.30 2.36 7.59
N LEU A 232 8.51 2.80 6.60
CA LEU A 232 7.05 2.77 6.67
C LEU A 232 6.52 1.34 6.78
N ALA A 233 7.09 0.41 6.00
CA ALA A 233 6.76 -1.01 6.07
C ALA A 233 7.09 -1.60 7.45
N GLY A 234 8.24 -1.27 8.04
CA GLY A 234 8.65 -1.74 9.36
C GLY A 234 7.75 -1.20 10.48
N VAL A 235 7.40 0.09 10.45
CA VAL A 235 6.42 0.70 11.38
C VAL A 235 5.08 -0.02 11.29
N LEU A 236 4.61 -0.27 10.08
CA LEU A 236 3.36 -0.99 9.85
C LEU A 236 3.44 -2.43 10.36
N PHE A 237 4.54 -3.12 10.09
CA PHE A 237 4.78 -4.51 10.51
C PHE A 237 4.73 -4.64 12.05
N VAL A 238 5.43 -3.76 12.77
CA VAL A 238 5.42 -3.74 14.25
C VAL A 238 4.03 -3.42 14.79
N ALA A 239 3.35 -2.43 14.20
CA ALA A 239 2.01 -2.05 14.64
C ALA A 239 0.98 -3.18 14.48
N ILE A 240 1.10 -3.96 13.41
CA ILE A 240 0.27 -5.14 13.18
C ILE A 240 0.64 -6.24 14.18
N ALA A 241 1.93 -6.48 14.41
CA ALA A 241 2.40 -7.47 15.40
C ALA A 241 1.81 -7.23 16.80
N GLU A 242 1.83 -5.97 17.27
CA GLU A 242 1.19 -5.57 18.54
C GLU A 242 -0.33 -5.84 18.56
N GLN A 243 -1.00 -5.73 17.41
CA GLN A 243 -2.45 -5.94 17.32
C GLN A 243 -2.84 -7.44 17.41
N ILE A 244 -1.97 -8.34 16.96
CA ILE A 244 -2.20 -9.80 17.00
C ILE A 244 -2.02 -10.36 18.39
N GLU A 245 -1.10 -9.78 19.17
CA GLU A 245 -0.96 -10.14 20.57
C GLU A 245 -2.28 -9.94 21.34
N ARG A 246 -3.17 -9.05 20.86
CA ARG A 246 -4.48 -8.75 21.46
C ARG A 246 -5.64 -9.58 20.89
N THR A 247 -5.49 -10.17 19.71
CA THR A 247 -6.55 -10.97 19.04
C THR A 247 -5.90 -12.06 18.17
N PRO A 248 -5.99 -13.35 18.55
CA PRO A 248 -5.35 -14.43 17.80
C PRO A 248 -6.11 -14.71 16.49
N GLY A 249 -5.58 -14.17 15.39
CA GLY A 249 -6.02 -14.46 14.02
C GLY A 249 -4.81 -14.60 13.10
N LEU A 250 -4.08 -15.72 13.22
CA LEU A 250 -2.81 -15.99 12.52
C LEU A 250 -2.90 -15.95 10.98
N ILE A 251 -4.05 -16.30 10.41
CA ILE A 251 -4.29 -16.30 8.96
C ILE A 251 -4.40 -14.87 8.42
N LEU A 252 -5.00 -13.94 9.17
CA LEU A 252 -5.17 -12.55 8.75
C LEU A 252 -3.85 -11.77 8.78
N LEU A 253 -2.98 -12.04 9.77
CA LEU A 253 -1.60 -11.50 9.78
C LEU A 253 -0.80 -12.00 8.59
N ALA A 254 -0.79 -13.31 8.35
CA ALA A 254 0.01 -13.92 7.31
C ALA A 254 -0.44 -13.44 5.92
N THR A 255 -1.75 -13.33 5.67
CA THR A 255 -2.31 -12.76 4.44
C THR A 255 -1.98 -11.27 4.30
N MET A 256 -2.01 -10.47 5.38
CA MET A 256 -1.77 -9.02 5.31
C MET A 256 -0.28 -8.66 5.19
N ALA A 257 0.61 -9.45 5.81
CA ALA A 257 2.05 -9.38 5.58
C ALA A 257 2.39 -9.81 4.14
N MET A 258 1.72 -10.82 3.60
CA MET A 258 1.89 -11.26 2.21
C MET A 258 1.42 -10.18 1.21
N ILE A 259 0.29 -9.51 1.46
CA ILE A 259 -0.23 -8.46 0.57
C ILE A 259 0.60 -7.16 0.62
N VAL A 260 1.15 -6.79 1.78
CA VAL A 260 2.08 -5.65 1.90
C VAL A 260 3.43 -5.93 1.21
N LEU A 261 3.87 -7.19 1.20
CA LEU A 261 5.07 -7.65 0.50
C LEU A 261 4.88 -7.71 -1.04
N ASP A 262 3.64 -7.91 -1.50
CA ASP A 262 3.28 -8.11 -2.91
C ASP A 262 2.91 -6.78 -3.60
N ALA A 263 2.27 -5.84 -2.89
CA ALA A 263 1.79 -4.59 -3.48
C ALA A 263 2.90 -3.73 -4.10
N VAL A 264 4.03 -3.50 -3.42
CA VAL A 264 5.10 -2.63 -3.97
C VAL A 264 5.77 -3.25 -5.21
N VAL A 265 5.91 -4.57 -5.24
CA VAL A 265 6.58 -5.31 -6.31
C VAL A 265 5.67 -5.54 -7.50
N VAL A 266 4.41 -5.92 -7.28
CA VAL A 266 3.40 -6.08 -8.34
C VAL A 266 2.99 -4.72 -8.92
N THR A 267 2.89 -3.67 -8.10
CA THR A 267 2.66 -2.29 -8.55
C THR A 267 3.86 -1.77 -9.35
N ALA A 268 5.11 -2.00 -8.93
CA ALA A 268 6.29 -1.66 -9.74
C ALA A 268 6.38 -2.47 -11.06
N LEU A 269 5.94 -3.73 -11.05
CA LEU A 269 5.79 -4.61 -12.22
C LEU A 269 4.73 -4.15 -13.21
N ALA A 270 3.60 -3.64 -12.73
CA ALA A 270 2.47 -3.20 -13.56
C ALA A 270 2.61 -1.75 -14.08
N LEU A 271 3.44 -0.92 -13.46
CA LEU A 271 3.50 0.54 -13.68
C LEU A 271 4.65 1.05 -14.58
N GLY A 272 5.33 0.18 -15.32
CA GLY A 272 6.27 0.63 -16.37
C GLY A 272 7.77 0.46 -16.06
N ALA A 273 8.14 -0.18 -14.96
CA ALA A 273 9.48 -0.75 -14.79
C ALA A 273 9.57 -2.20 -15.34
N GLN A 274 8.70 -2.57 -16.29
CA GLN A 274 8.66 -3.92 -16.88
C GLN A 274 10.03 -4.35 -17.42
N TRP A 275 10.81 -3.41 -17.96
CA TRP A 275 12.17 -3.68 -18.42
C TRP A 275 13.11 -4.06 -17.27
N VAL A 276 12.98 -3.42 -16.10
CA VAL A 276 13.80 -3.73 -14.92
C VAL A 276 13.50 -5.15 -14.47
N LEU A 277 12.24 -5.55 -14.49
CA LEU A 277 11.82 -6.87 -14.04
C LEU A 277 12.04 -7.97 -15.08
N GLY A 278 12.02 -7.61 -16.37
CA GLY A 278 12.54 -8.46 -17.44
C GLY A 278 14.05 -8.69 -17.33
N THR A 279 14.79 -7.72 -16.78
CA THR A 279 16.26 -7.83 -16.58
C THR A 279 16.63 -8.57 -15.30
N LEU A 280 15.97 -8.26 -14.18
CA LEU A 280 16.26 -8.84 -12.85
C LEU A 280 15.56 -10.17 -12.63
N GLY A 281 14.41 -10.34 -13.27
CA GLY A 281 13.56 -11.48 -13.10
C GLY A 281 12.62 -11.44 -11.90
N VAL A 282 11.38 -11.88 -12.11
CA VAL A 282 10.35 -11.97 -11.05
C VAL A 282 10.83 -12.81 -9.85
N TRP A 283 11.60 -13.88 -10.10
CA TRP A 283 12.12 -14.80 -9.08
C TRP A 283 13.11 -14.12 -8.13
N SER A 284 13.98 -13.24 -8.63
CA SER A 284 14.95 -12.55 -7.78
C SER A 284 14.25 -11.62 -6.79
N VAL A 285 13.16 -10.96 -7.23
CA VAL A 285 12.36 -10.09 -6.38
C VAL A 285 11.58 -10.91 -5.34
N LEU A 286 10.98 -12.04 -5.74
CA LEU A 286 10.30 -12.94 -4.82
C LEU A 286 11.24 -13.44 -3.72
N VAL A 287 12.46 -13.84 -4.06
CA VAL A 287 13.46 -14.27 -3.08
C VAL A 287 13.86 -13.13 -2.15
N ALA A 288 14.13 -11.94 -2.68
CA ALA A 288 14.46 -10.75 -1.88
C ALA A 288 13.38 -10.47 -0.82
N ASN A 289 12.13 -10.52 -1.23
CA ASN A 289 10.96 -10.31 -0.38
C ASN A 289 10.82 -11.37 0.71
N VAL A 290 10.97 -12.66 0.37
CA VAL A 290 10.91 -13.75 1.35
C VAL A 290 12.03 -13.61 2.38
N LEU A 291 13.25 -13.26 1.95
CA LEU A 291 14.38 -13.04 2.84
C LEU A 291 14.12 -11.85 3.78
N ALA A 292 13.64 -10.73 3.24
CA ALA A 292 13.32 -9.53 4.02
C ALA A 292 12.21 -9.82 5.05
N LEU A 293 11.11 -10.44 4.64
CA LEU A 293 10.01 -10.82 5.52
C LEU A 293 10.49 -11.74 6.64
N SER A 294 11.30 -12.75 6.29
CA SER A 294 11.83 -13.71 7.26
C SER A 294 12.74 -13.01 8.28
N ALA A 295 13.62 -12.12 7.84
CA ALA A 295 14.53 -11.39 8.72
C ALA A 295 13.78 -10.41 9.64
N MET A 296 12.84 -9.64 9.09
CA MET A 296 11.99 -8.73 9.85
C MET A 296 11.12 -9.47 10.86
N GLY A 297 10.47 -10.56 10.43
CA GLY A 297 9.63 -11.41 11.27
C GLY A 297 10.43 -12.08 12.39
N TRP A 298 11.63 -12.58 12.09
CA TRP A 298 12.54 -13.14 13.09
C TRP A 298 12.96 -12.09 14.12
N PHE A 299 13.33 -10.88 13.68
CA PHE A 299 13.73 -9.80 14.57
C PHE A 299 12.60 -9.40 15.53
N VAL A 300 11.38 -9.23 15.01
CA VAL A 300 10.20 -8.94 15.83
C VAL A 300 9.93 -10.08 16.81
N TRP A 301 9.98 -11.34 16.35
CA TRP A 301 9.80 -12.51 17.23
C TRP A 301 10.84 -12.59 18.35
N ALA A 302 12.11 -12.30 18.04
CA ALA A 302 13.20 -12.33 19.01
C ALA A 302 13.07 -11.22 20.06
N THR A 303 12.51 -10.06 19.68
CA THR A 303 12.40 -8.86 20.53
C THR A 303 11.08 -8.74 21.28
N HIS A 304 10.04 -9.53 20.94
CA HIS A 304 8.72 -9.50 21.57
C HIS A 304 8.48 -10.73 22.47
N PRO A 305 8.71 -10.63 23.79
CA PRO A 305 8.64 -11.77 24.72
C PRO A 305 7.23 -12.37 24.88
N LEU A 306 6.16 -11.62 24.61
CA LEU A 306 4.77 -12.09 24.69
C LEU A 306 4.41 -13.05 23.55
N LEU A 307 4.86 -12.78 22.32
CA LEU A 307 4.73 -13.70 21.17
C LEU A 307 5.43 -15.04 21.42
N ARG A 308 6.61 -15.02 22.07
CA ARG A 308 7.36 -16.24 22.41
C ARG A 308 6.64 -17.11 23.44
N ARG A 309 5.88 -16.50 24.35
CA ARG A 309 5.12 -17.22 25.39
C ARG A 309 3.84 -17.86 24.83
N LYS A 310 3.07 -17.13 24.01
CA LYS A 310 1.80 -17.63 23.43
C LYS A 310 1.95 -18.81 22.46
N LEU A 311 3.08 -18.92 21.77
CA LEU A 311 3.35 -20.07 20.87
C LEU A 311 3.92 -21.30 21.60
N ARG A 312 4.33 -21.14 22.87
CA ARG A 312 4.81 -22.23 23.73
C ARG A 312 3.72 -22.79 24.64
N GLU A 313 2.61 -22.08 24.79
CA GLU A 313 1.42 -22.58 25.49
C GLU A 313 0.69 -23.57 24.55
N PRO A 314 0.43 -24.82 24.98
CA PRO A 314 -0.38 -25.76 24.22
C PRO A 314 -1.75 -25.13 23.93
N VAL A 315 -2.26 -25.30 22.71
CA VAL A 315 -3.62 -24.88 22.37
C VAL A 315 -4.58 -25.72 23.23
N GLU A 316 -5.01 -25.19 24.37
CA GLU A 316 -6.14 -25.76 25.10
C GLU A 316 -7.40 -25.54 24.24
N MET A 317 -7.74 -26.56 23.46
CA MET A 317 -9.05 -26.68 22.83
C MET A 317 -10.09 -26.85 23.95
N ARG A 318 -10.60 -25.74 24.48
CA ARG A 318 -11.86 -25.77 25.24
C ARG A 318 -12.99 -26.08 24.27
N VAL A 319 -13.41 -27.34 24.28
CA VAL A 319 -14.69 -27.84 23.74
C VAL A 319 -15.84 -27.23 24.53
#